data_AF-A0A9W6XZQ5-F1
#
_entry.id   AF-A0A9W6XZQ5-F1
#
_cell.length_a   1.000
_cell.length_b   1.000
_cell.length_c   1.000
_cell.angle_alpha   90.00
_cell.angle_beta   90.00
_cell.angle_gamma   90.00
#
_symmetry.space_group_name_H-M   'P 1'
#
loop_
_entity.id
_entity.type
_entity.pdbx_description
1 polymer ?
#
loop_
_entity_poly.entity_id
_entity_poly.type
_entity_poly.pdbx_seq_one_letter_code
_entity_poly.pdbx_strand_id
1 'polypeptide(L)'
;MGAMIQGSDELARGATKQGACIAKRIVAASWVDGSIVNVVFNADGSGTTTVYRRIKQERVPFEAPTCVREYNSAMQGVDRHDQLLGRFSLADGHSFKIWHKKIALAFIDIARCNAYICHWLASIPDLNGEEDLLGGNDEDSARSGRD
;
A
#
# COMPACT_ATOMS: atom_id res chain seq x y z
N MET A 1 8.17 -3.05 -31.39
CA MET A 1 9.21 -4.10 -31.29
C MET A 1 9.57 -4.26 -29.82
N GLY A 2 8.88 -5.16 -29.10
CA GLY A 2 9.04 -5.31 -27.65
C GLY A 2 10.08 -6.39 -27.36
N ALA A 3 11.26 -5.99 -26.90
CA ALA A 3 12.27 -6.93 -26.43
C ALA A 3 11.86 -7.48 -25.05
N MET A 4 11.23 -8.66 -25.07
CA MET A 4 11.02 -9.52 -23.92
C MET A 4 12.39 -9.86 -23.32
N ILE A 5 12.55 -9.69 -22.00
CA ILE A 5 13.82 -9.94 -21.32
C ILE A 5 14.08 -11.45 -21.33
N GLN A 6 15.20 -11.84 -21.95
CA GLN A 6 15.75 -13.18 -21.97
C GLN A 6 16.19 -13.59 -20.54
N GLY A 7 16.02 -14.87 -20.20
CA GLY A 7 16.43 -15.59 -18.97
C GLY A 7 16.96 -14.80 -17.76
N SER A 8 16.35 -14.97 -16.60
CA SER A 8 16.78 -14.38 -15.31
C SER A 8 18.22 -14.71 -14.90
N ASP A 9 18.82 -15.77 -15.45
CA ASP A 9 20.16 -16.25 -15.07
C ASP A 9 21.31 -15.37 -15.59
N GLU A 10 21.06 -14.50 -16.57
CA GLU A 10 22.09 -13.66 -17.19
C GLU A 10 22.14 -12.24 -16.60
N LEU A 11 21.13 -11.83 -15.83
CA LEU A 11 21.02 -10.47 -15.30
C LEU A 11 21.38 -10.41 -13.81
N ALA A 12 22.26 -9.46 -13.46
CA ALA A 12 22.59 -9.18 -12.07
C ALA A 12 21.35 -8.72 -11.27
N ARG A 13 21.25 -9.18 -10.02
CA ARG A 13 20.21 -8.72 -9.08
C ARG A 13 20.25 -7.20 -8.94
N GLY A 14 19.09 -6.55 -9.01
CA GLY A 14 18.97 -5.10 -9.06
C GLY A 14 18.86 -4.52 -10.47
N ALA A 15 19.10 -5.31 -11.53
CA ALA A 15 18.89 -4.84 -12.90
C ALA A 15 17.42 -4.43 -13.12
N THR A 16 17.22 -3.32 -13.83
CA THR A 16 15.89 -2.78 -14.14
C THR A 16 15.73 -2.48 -15.62
N LYS A 17 14.50 -2.60 -16.12
CA LYS A 17 14.08 -2.11 -17.43
C LYS A 17 12.70 -1.50 -17.30
N GLN A 18 12.47 -0.35 -17.93
CA GLN A 18 11.18 0.34 -17.87
C GLN A 18 10.72 0.77 -19.26
N GLY A 19 9.41 0.81 -19.45
CA GLY A 19 8.75 1.40 -20.60
C GLY A 19 7.53 2.19 -20.14
N ALA A 20 7.36 3.40 -20.65
CA ALA A 20 6.25 4.28 -20.29
C ALA A 20 5.38 4.60 -21.51
N CYS A 21 4.06 4.51 -21.34
CA CYS A 21 3.07 5.02 -22.27
C CYS A 21 2.50 6.34 -21.75
N ILE A 22 3.00 7.45 -22.27
CA ILE A 22 2.61 8.80 -21.83
C ILE A 22 1.11 9.05 -22.09
N ALA A 23 0.60 8.62 -23.25
CA ALA A 23 -0.80 8.81 -23.64
C ALA A 23 -1.80 8.14 -22.69
N LYS A 24 -1.41 7.04 -22.03
CA LYS A 24 -2.25 6.30 -21.09
C LYS A 24 -1.82 6.48 -19.63
N ARG A 25 -0.73 7.21 -19.38
CA ARG A 25 -0.10 7.37 -18.05
C ARG A 25 0.15 6.01 -17.37
N ILE A 26 0.70 5.07 -18.13
CA ILE A 26 1.04 3.73 -17.63
C ILE A 26 2.53 3.54 -17.77
N VAL A 27 3.16 3.01 -16.72
CA VAL A 27 4.55 2.56 -16.73
C VAL A 27 4.57 1.07 -16.46
N ALA A 28 5.34 0.35 -17.28
CA ALA A 28 5.68 -1.05 -17.07
C ALA A 28 7.15 -1.13 -16.69
N ALA A 29 7.46 -1.85 -15.62
CA ALA A 29 8.81 -2.05 -15.14
C ALA A 29 9.09 -3.54 -14.90
N SER A 30 10.30 -3.96 -15.25
CA SER A 30 10.89 -5.25 -14.90
C SER A 30 12.06 -5.02 -13.96
N TRP A 31 12.12 -5.77 -12.86
CA TRP A 31 13.19 -5.69 -11.87
C TRP A 31 13.67 -7.08 -11.46
N VAL A 32 14.98 -7.29 -11.34
CA VAL A 32 15.56 -8.60 -11.00
C VAL A 32 15.80 -8.72 -9.50
N ASP A 33 15.05 -9.61 -8.83
CA ASP A 33 15.18 -9.90 -7.40
C ASP A 33 15.22 -11.41 -7.13
N GLY A 34 16.32 -12.05 -7.54
CA GLY A 34 16.42 -13.52 -7.62
C GLY A 34 15.68 -14.07 -8.84
N SER A 35 14.46 -13.59 -9.08
CA SER A 35 13.69 -13.78 -10.31
C SER A 35 13.25 -12.42 -10.87
N ILE A 36 12.87 -12.39 -12.16
CA ILE A 36 12.33 -11.17 -12.78
C ILE A 36 10.92 -10.91 -12.24
N VAL A 37 10.74 -9.74 -11.63
CA VAL A 37 9.46 -9.20 -11.18
C VAL A 37 8.98 -8.17 -12.20
N ASN A 38 7.78 -8.37 -12.74
CA ASN A 38 7.15 -7.43 -13.67
C ASN A 38 6.01 -6.70 -12.96
N VAL A 39 6.02 -5.37 -13.04
CA VAL A 39 5.04 -4.50 -12.41
C VAL A 39 4.50 -3.51 -13.43
N VAL A 40 3.19 -3.27 -13.38
CA VAL A 40 2.52 -2.23 -14.16
C VAL A 40 1.83 -1.28 -13.18
N PHE A 41 2.02 0.01 -13.38
CA PHE A 41 1.52 1.03 -12.49
C PHE A 41 1.16 2.31 -13.25
N ASN A 42 0.23 3.07 -12.69
CA ASN A 42 -0.26 4.35 -13.21
C ASN A 42 -0.19 5.49 -12.17
N ALA A 43 0.15 5.16 -10.92
CA ALA A 43 0.12 6.10 -9.80
C ALA A 43 1.42 6.90 -9.67
N ASP A 44 2.56 6.31 -10.03
CA ASP A 44 3.90 6.88 -9.80
C ASP A 44 4.64 7.18 -11.10
N GLY A 45 5.62 8.10 -11.01
CA GLY A 45 6.57 8.37 -12.09
C GLY A 45 7.55 7.21 -12.33
N SER A 46 8.28 7.25 -13.44
CA SER A 46 9.31 6.26 -13.82
C SER A 46 10.62 6.40 -13.03
N GLY A 47 10.54 6.77 -11.75
CA GLY A 47 11.69 6.96 -10.89
C GLY A 47 12.31 5.63 -10.44
N THR A 48 13.54 5.72 -9.93
CA THR A 48 14.18 4.65 -9.16
C THR A 48 14.32 5.07 -7.71
N THR A 49 14.37 4.09 -6.82
CA THR A 49 14.54 4.25 -5.38
C THR A 49 15.29 3.05 -4.83
N THR A 50 15.85 3.20 -3.64
CA THR A 50 16.54 2.12 -2.97
C THR A 50 15.54 1.23 -2.22
N VAL A 51 15.56 -0.07 -2.53
CA VAL A 51 14.84 -1.11 -1.80
C VAL A 51 15.85 -2.00 -1.08
N TYR A 52 15.57 -2.28 0.20
CA TYR A 52 16.42 -3.18 0.98
C TYR A 52 15.95 -4.61 0.85
N ARG A 53 16.88 -5.52 0.54
CA ARG A 53 16.62 -6.95 0.50
C ARG A 53 17.47 -7.68 1.52
N ARG A 54 16.88 -8.70 2.13
CA ARG A 54 17.59 -9.59 3.02
C ARG A 54 18.23 -10.69 2.20
N ILE A 55 19.56 -10.76 2.20
CA ILE A 55 20.34 -11.84 1.58
C ILE A 55 21.01 -12.60 2.72
N LYS A 56 20.56 -13.84 2.95
CA LYS A 56 20.97 -14.63 4.12
C LYS A 56 20.66 -13.84 5.42
N GLN A 57 21.67 -13.38 6.14
CA GLN A 57 21.54 -12.61 7.38
C GLN A 57 21.74 -11.10 7.20
N GLU A 58 22.17 -10.65 6.02
CA GLU A 58 22.51 -9.26 5.77
C GLU A 58 21.39 -8.51 5.04
N ARG A 59 21.22 -7.23 5.38
CA ARG A 59 20.29 -6.31 4.72
C ARG A 59 21.08 -5.46 3.71
N VAL A 60 20.87 -5.71 2.43
CA VAL A 60 21.63 -5.12 1.33
C VAL A 60 20.72 -4.15 0.55
N PRO A 61 21.19 -2.92 0.24
CA PRO A 61 20.45 -1.99 -0.60
C PRO A 61 20.56 -2.35 -2.09
N PHE A 62 19.46 -2.24 -2.82
CA PHE A 62 19.41 -2.36 -4.28
C PHE A 62 18.64 -1.19 -4.87
N GLU A 63 19.07 -0.72 -6.03
CA GLU A 63 18.25 0.19 -6.84
C GLU A 63 17.10 -0.59 -7.48
N ALA A 64 15.90 -0.03 -7.37
CA ALA A 64 14.67 -0.61 -7.88
C ALA A 64 13.73 0.50 -8.39
N PRO A 65 12.73 0.19 -9.23
CA PRO A 65 11.70 1.15 -9.61
C PRO A 65 10.93 1.64 -8.38
N THR A 66 10.55 2.93 -8.34
CA THR A 66 9.76 3.50 -7.23
C THR A 66 8.48 2.71 -6.97
N CYS A 67 7.82 2.26 -8.03
CA CYS A 67 6.60 1.44 -7.93
C CYS A 67 6.80 0.13 -7.14
N VAL A 68 7.99 -0.46 -7.18
CA VAL A 68 8.28 -1.70 -6.44
C VAL A 68 8.31 -1.42 -4.94
N ARG A 69 8.88 -0.28 -4.53
CA ARG A 69 8.86 0.17 -3.13
C ARG A 69 7.44 0.45 -2.67
N GLU A 70 6.69 1.24 -3.44
CA GLU A 70 5.31 1.60 -3.08
C GLU A 70 4.41 0.38 -2.99
N TYR A 71 4.52 -0.53 -3.96
CA TYR A 71 3.81 -1.80 -3.93
C TYR A 71 4.15 -2.61 -2.66
N ASN A 72 5.43 -2.80 -2.35
CA ASN A 72 5.84 -3.57 -1.17
C ASN A 72 5.38 -2.93 0.16
N SER A 73 5.26 -1.61 0.20
CA SER A 73 4.72 -0.86 1.35
C SER A 73 3.21 -1.11 1.53
N ALA A 74 2.46 -1.06 0.43
CA ALA A 74 0.99 -1.12 0.45
C ALA A 74 0.41 -2.55 0.39
N MET A 75 1.15 -3.54 -0.15
CA MET A 75 0.64 -4.89 -0.43
C MET A 75 0.17 -5.65 0.82
N GLN A 76 0.67 -5.30 2.00
CA GLN A 76 0.46 -6.07 3.23
C GLN A 76 -0.92 -5.90 3.86
N GLY A 77 -1.83 -5.09 3.28
CA GLY A 77 -3.15 -4.82 3.87
C GLY A 77 -3.99 -6.09 4.06
N VAL A 78 -4.09 -6.92 3.02
CA VAL A 78 -4.88 -8.16 3.05
C VAL A 78 -4.27 -9.18 4.00
N ASP A 79 -2.95 -9.43 3.91
CA ASP A 79 -2.26 -10.39 4.77
C ASP A 79 -2.33 -10.00 6.25
N ARG A 80 -2.23 -8.70 6.56
CA ARG A 80 -2.38 -8.20 7.94
C ARG A 80 -3.81 -8.38 8.44
N HIS A 81 -4.80 -8.12 7.59
CA HIS A 81 -6.21 -8.36 7.94
C HIS A 81 -6.48 -9.85 8.16
N ASP A 82 -5.95 -10.73 7.32
CA ASP A 82 -6.08 -12.19 7.46
C ASP A 82 -5.37 -12.70 8.73
N GLN A 83 -4.18 -12.18 9.06
CA GLN A 83 -3.52 -12.46 10.33
C GLN A 83 -4.35 -12.01 11.54
N LEU A 84 -5.05 -10.88 11.43
CA LEU A 84 -5.93 -10.38 12.50
C LEU A 84 -7.16 -11.28 12.66
N LEU A 85 -7.78 -11.69 11.54
CA LEU A 85 -8.88 -12.65 11.54
C LEU A 85 -8.46 -13.98 12.16
N GLY A 86 -7.34 -14.56 11.73
CA GLY A 86 -6.85 -15.85 12.23
C GLY A 86 -6.53 -15.85 13.72
N ARG A 87 -6.15 -14.70 14.31
CA ARG A 87 -5.88 -14.57 15.76
C ARG A 87 -7.15 -14.58 16.62
N PHE A 88 -8.29 -14.14 16.08
CA PHE A 88 -9.54 -13.98 16.81
C PHE A 88 -10.70 -14.79 16.21
N SER A 89 -10.39 -15.73 15.32
CA SER A 89 -11.35 -16.49 14.51
C SER A 89 -12.28 -17.33 15.38
N LEU A 90 -13.57 -16.98 15.40
CA LEU A 90 -14.62 -17.82 15.95
C LEU A 90 -14.98 -18.95 14.98
N ALA A 91 -14.79 -18.70 13.68
CA ALA A 91 -15.07 -19.65 12.60
C ALA A 91 -14.11 -20.86 12.57
N ASP A 92 -12.87 -20.71 13.03
CA ASP A 92 -11.89 -21.81 13.06
C ASP A 92 -11.93 -22.62 14.37
N GLY A 93 -12.42 -22.03 15.47
CA GLY A 93 -12.59 -22.72 16.76
C GLY A 93 -13.77 -23.69 16.80
N HIS A 94 -14.69 -23.64 15.83
CA HIS A 94 -15.91 -24.43 15.81
C HIS A 94 -16.11 -25.13 14.45
N SER A 95 -16.11 -26.46 14.46
CA SER A 95 -16.41 -27.23 13.25
C SER A 95 -17.92 -27.43 13.10
N PHE A 96 -18.52 -26.80 12.09
CA PHE A 96 -19.93 -26.99 11.74
C PHE A 96 -20.07 -27.92 10.55
N LYS A 97 -21.05 -28.83 10.63
CA LYS A 97 -21.44 -29.70 9.51
C LYS A 97 -22.11 -28.94 8.35
N ILE A 98 -22.51 -27.68 8.58
CA ILE A 98 -23.24 -26.87 7.59
C ILE A 98 -22.46 -25.60 7.28
N TRP A 99 -22.08 -25.43 6.00
CA TRP A 99 -21.15 -24.39 5.53
C TRP A 99 -21.65 -22.95 5.79
N HIS A 100 -22.96 -22.70 5.72
CA HIS A 100 -23.50 -21.35 5.91
C HIS A 100 -23.26 -20.81 7.34
N LYS A 101 -23.19 -21.69 8.34
CA LYS A 101 -22.88 -21.28 9.73
C LYS A 101 -21.44 -20.81 9.85
N LYS A 102 -20.52 -21.46 9.13
CA LYS A 102 -19.12 -21.06 9.07
C LYS A 102 -18.96 -19.68 8.43
N ILE A 103 -19.69 -19.41 7.35
CA ILE A 103 -19.69 -18.07 6.72
C ILE A 103 -20.29 -17.01 7.64
N ALA A 104 -21.38 -17.30 8.36
CA ALA A 104 -21.97 -16.37 9.31
C ALA A 104 -20.97 -15.96 10.41
N LEU A 105 -20.18 -16.91 10.92
CA LEU A 105 -19.11 -16.62 11.88
C LEU A 105 -17.96 -15.82 11.26
N ALA A 106 -17.57 -16.13 10.02
CA ALA A 106 -16.56 -15.35 9.31
C ALA A 106 -16.98 -13.87 9.14
N PHE A 107 -18.26 -13.59 8.88
CA PHE A 107 -18.77 -12.21 8.86
C PHE A 107 -18.69 -11.52 10.23
N ILE A 108 -18.96 -12.25 11.32
CA ILE A 108 -18.81 -11.71 12.68
C ILE A 108 -17.35 -11.39 12.97
N ASP A 109 -16.42 -12.27 12.57
CA ASP A 109 -14.98 -12.07 12.75
C ASP A 109 -14.49 -10.82 12.00
N ILE A 110 -14.95 -10.62 10.76
CA ILE A 110 -14.66 -9.40 9.96
C ILE A 110 -15.25 -8.15 10.62
N ALA A 111 -16.53 -8.18 11.04
CA ALA A 111 -17.18 -7.05 11.68
C ALA A 111 -16.46 -6.64 12.97
N ARG A 112 -16.01 -7.62 13.77
CA ARG A 112 -15.25 -7.38 15.00
C ARG A 112 -13.88 -6.76 14.72
N CYS A 113 -13.17 -7.25 13.70
CA CYS A 113 -11.88 -6.67 13.29
C CYS A 113 -12.04 -5.21 12.84
N ASN A 114 -13.06 -4.93 12.02
CA ASN A 114 -13.35 -3.57 11.58
C ASN A 114 -13.74 -2.64 12.74
N ALA A 115 -14.59 -3.11 13.66
CA ALA A 115 -14.96 -2.34 14.85
C ALA A 115 -13.74 -2.01 15.72
N TYR A 116 -12.83 -2.96 15.90
CA TYR A 116 -11.58 -2.74 16.63
C TYR A 116 -10.68 -1.69 15.93
N ILE A 117 -10.50 -1.79 14.61
CA ILE A 117 -9.70 -0.83 13.84
C ILE A 117 -10.32 0.58 13.92
N CYS A 118 -11.64 0.71 13.74
CA CYS A 118 -12.33 2.00 13.84
C CYS A 118 -12.20 2.61 15.23
N HIS A 119 -12.37 1.81 16.28
CA HIS A 119 -12.20 2.30 17.65
C HIS A 119 -10.75 2.76 17.89
N TRP A 120 -9.76 1.97 17.46
CA TRP A 120 -8.36 2.33 17.58
C TRP A 120 -8.05 3.65 16.85
N LEU A 121 -8.51 3.80 15.60
CA LEU A 121 -8.35 5.04 14.83
C LEU A 121 -9.00 6.25 15.53
N ALA A 122 -10.20 6.09 16.08
CA ALA A 122 -10.90 7.15 16.80
C ALA A 122 -10.23 7.53 18.14
N SER A 123 -9.41 6.64 18.70
CA SER A 123 -8.66 6.90 19.94
C SER A 123 -7.34 7.64 19.72
N ILE A 124 -6.93 7.88 18.47
CA ILE A 124 -5.72 8.62 18.12
C ILE A 124 -6.02 10.13 18.27
N PRO A 125 -5.33 10.86 19.17
CA PRO A 125 -5.64 12.27 19.46
C PRO A 125 -5.46 13.22 18.26
N ASP A 126 -4.58 12.89 17.32
CA ASP A 126 -4.07 13.82 16.30
C ASP A 126 -4.93 13.91 15.02
N LEU A 127 -6.03 13.17 14.91
CA LEU A 127 -6.94 13.24 13.74
C LEU A 127 -8.13 14.20 13.93
N ASN A 128 -8.31 14.76 15.13
CA ASN A 128 -9.40 15.67 15.48
C ASN A 128 -9.00 17.16 15.45
N GLY A 129 -7.80 17.49 14.94
CA GLY A 129 -7.16 18.80 15.12
C GLY A 129 -6.96 19.65 13.85
N GLU A 130 -7.70 19.41 12.76
CA GLU A 130 -7.58 20.24 11.54
C GLU A 130 -8.94 20.77 11.06
N GLU A 131 -9.59 21.60 11.89
CA GLU A 131 -10.68 22.50 11.47
C GLU A 131 -10.34 24.00 11.66
N ASP A 132 -9.06 24.38 11.71
CA ASP A 132 -8.63 25.76 12.01
C ASP A 132 -7.89 26.47 10.86
N LEU A 133 -8.27 26.22 9.60
CA LEU A 133 -7.74 26.96 8.43
C LEU A 133 -8.79 27.61 7.52
N LEU A 134 -10.02 27.81 8.00
CA LEU A 134 -11.03 28.66 7.33
C LEU A 134 -11.62 29.72 8.28
N GLY A 135 -10.79 30.25 9.18
CA GLY A 135 -11.11 31.38 10.07
C GLY A 135 -10.20 32.58 9.82
N GLY A 136 -9.93 32.92 8.56
CA GLY A 136 -9.22 34.14 8.17
C GLY A 136 -10.22 35.24 7.86
N ASN A 137 -10.34 36.22 8.75
CA ASN A 137 -11.16 37.42 8.60
C ASN A 137 -10.74 38.24 7.37
N ASP A 138 -11.47 38.08 6.26
CA ASP A 138 -11.50 39.04 5.15
C ASP A 138 -12.79 39.90 5.22
N GLU A 139 -13.03 40.55 6.35
CA GLU A 139 -14.02 41.63 6.47
C GLU A 139 -13.55 42.71 7.46
N ASP A 140 -12.41 43.34 7.20
CA ASP A 140 -12.02 44.56 7.94
C ASP A 140 -11.13 45.52 7.13
N SER A 141 -11.45 45.70 5.84
CA SER A 141 -10.86 46.79 5.04
C SER A 141 -11.89 47.70 4.36
N ALA A 142 -13.16 47.62 4.75
CA ALA A 142 -14.24 48.45 4.21
C ALA A 142 -15.04 49.16 5.31
N ARG A 143 -14.37 49.90 6.22
CA ARG A 143 -14.95 51.02 6.99
C ARG A 143 -13.89 51.71 7.87
N SER A 144 -13.12 52.61 7.27
CA SER A 144 -12.67 53.81 8.00
C SER A 144 -12.48 54.95 7.01
N GLY A 145 -13.51 55.80 6.94
CA GLY A 145 -13.46 57.14 6.37
C GLY A 145 -14.17 58.09 7.33
N ARG A 146 -13.45 59.16 7.71
CA ARG A 146 -13.68 60.26 8.69
C ARG A 146 -12.51 60.28 9.68
N ASP A 147 -11.59 61.24 9.66
CA ASP A 147 -11.66 62.67 9.28
C ASP A 147 -10.49 63.12 8.38
#